data_AF-A0A3N4ZPA1-F1
#
_entry.id   AF-A0A3N4ZPA1-F1
#
_cell.length_a   1.000
_cell.length_b   1.000
_cell.length_c   1.000
_cell.angle_alpha   90.00
_cell.angle_beta   90.00
_cell.angle_gamma   90.00
#
_symmetry.space_group_name_H-M   'P 1'
#
loop_
_entity.id
_entity.type
_entity.pdbx_description
1 polymer ?
#
loop_
_entity_poly.entity_id
_entity_poly.type
_entity_poly.pdbx_seq_one_letter_code
_entity_poly.pdbx_strand_id
1 'polypeptide(L)'
;MSGVTRGSGPATGSGRATSGSRAAPGGDLVVTDAVVHVTPSRTVRGDLWVSDGRITHVGPSAGGPRPADAEPVPVGGASVVPLFVDSAVRALPDGRRDTFDLAPGNPATFAVVGGPVGEGRIRRMLVVQPRDLLAVVVSGCVEVWRGEPARPSAGVSEADGVRWHGAWHDADRDMTQYLLPGGRYTETRSGRPDAWTGSYWVRDDRITYLDDTGFWAFGQLVDGVLHHAGFVLRRPPL
;
A
#
# COMPACT_ATOMS: atom_id res chain seq x y z
N MET A 1 44.24 9.70 55.16
CA MET A 1 42.86 10.02 54.77
C MET A 1 42.86 10.49 53.32
N SER A 2 42.46 9.65 52.37
CA SER A 2 41.97 10.06 51.05
C SER A 2 41.56 8.82 50.27
N GLY A 3 40.32 8.82 49.80
CA GLY A 3 39.76 7.76 48.99
C GLY A 3 38.27 7.62 49.26
N VAL A 4 37.44 8.25 48.42
CA VAL A 4 36.22 7.70 47.80
C VAL A 4 35.72 8.75 46.80
N THR A 5 35.97 8.50 45.53
CA THR A 5 35.27 9.12 44.40
C THR A 5 33.91 8.44 44.23
N ARG A 6 32.81 9.22 44.30
CA ARG A 6 31.46 8.74 43.97
C ARG A 6 31.28 8.75 42.45
N GLY A 7 31.16 7.56 41.86
CA GLY A 7 30.71 7.39 40.49
C GLY A 7 29.19 7.44 40.41
N SER A 8 28.66 8.40 39.66
CA SER A 8 27.25 8.52 39.31
C SER A 8 26.86 7.44 38.29
N GLY A 9 25.94 6.55 38.65
CA GLY A 9 25.30 5.64 37.69
C GLY A 9 24.20 6.36 36.91
N PRO A 10 24.02 6.07 35.60
CA PRO A 10 22.91 6.64 34.85
C PRO A 10 21.59 5.93 35.23
N ALA A 11 20.59 6.73 35.55
CA ALA A 11 19.22 6.30 35.79
C ALA A 11 18.62 5.75 34.49
N THR A 12 18.28 4.47 34.49
CA THR A 12 17.47 3.82 33.45
C THR A 12 16.02 4.25 33.60
N GLY A 13 15.68 5.40 33.01
CA GLY A 13 14.30 5.82 32.81
C GLY A 13 13.65 4.92 31.76
N SER A 14 12.85 3.95 32.22
CA SER A 14 12.00 3.14 31.36
C SER A 14 10.99 4.03 30.63
N GLY A 15 11.29 4.39 29.38
CA GLY A 15 10.31 4.95 28.46
C GLY A 15 9.22 3.93 28.22
N ARG A 16 8.09 4.08 28.91
CA ARG A 16 6.88 3.32 28.65
C ARG A 16 6.40 3.70 27.25
N ALA A 17 6.79 2.91 26.25
CA ALA A 17 6.23 3.00 24.91
C ALA A 17 4.73 2.77 25.04
N THR A 18 3.95 3.84 24.93
CA THR A 18 2.51 3.75 24.75
C THR A 18 2.27 3.13 23.38
N SER A 19 2.14 1.81 23.36
CA SER A 19 1.57 1.05 22.25
C SER A 19 0.08 1.39 22.15
N GLY A 20 -0.22 2.56 21.61
CA GLY A 20 -1.54 2.87 21.11
C GLY A 20 -1.81 1.92 19.95
N SER A 21 -2.70 0.96 20.15
CA SER A 21 -3.35 0.22 19.06
C SER A 21 -3.92 1.26 18.11
N ARG A 22 -3.26 1.43 16.96
CA ARG A 22 -3.64 2.41 15.94
C ARG A 22 -4.82 1.83 15.17
N ALA A 23 -5.91 2.60 15.12
CA ALA A 23 -7.23 2.34 14.54
C ALA A 23 -7.48 0.93 13.96
N ALA A 24 -8.47 0.23 14.50
CA ALA A 24 -9.04 -0.99 13.95
C ALA A 24 -9.42 -0.83 12.45
N PRO A 25 -9.36 -1.92 11.65
CA PRO A 25 -9.50 -1.87 10.20
C PRO A 25 -10.92 -1.45 9.76
N GLY A 26 -11.00 -0.55 8.77
CA GLY A 26 -12.24 -0.19 8.07
C GLY A 26 -12.92 1.12 8.49
N GLY A 27 -12.22 2.00 9.21
CA GLY A 27 -12.76 3.27 9.68
C GLY A 27 -12.88 4.35 8.60
N ASP A 28 -13.73 5.34 8.89
CA ASP A 28 -13.82 6.56 8.10
C ASP A 28 -12.45 7.25 7.97
N LEU A 29 -12.13 7.73 6.78
CA LEU A 29 -10.85 8.41 6.51
C LEU A 29 -11.09 9.70 5.73
N VAL A 30 -10.32 10.74 6.06
CA VAL A 30 -10.38 12.03 5.38
C VAL A 30 -8.98 12.51 5.02
N VAL A 31 -8.77 12.70 3.72
CA VAL A 31 -7.60 13.39 3.16
C VAL A 31 -8.03 14.79 2.73
N THR A 32 -7.30 15.84 3.12
CA THR A 32 -7.69 17.24 2.86
C THR A 32 -6.61 18.03 2.12
N ASP A 33 -7.01 18.94 1.23
CA ASP A 33 -6.09 19.81 0.43
C ASP A 33 -5.02 19.03 -0.38
N ALA A 34 -5.43 17.92 -1.01
CA ALA A 34 -4.57 17.12 -1.85
C ALA A 34 -4.79 17.37 -3.35
N VAL A 35 -3.84 16.92 -4.16
CA VAL A 35 -4.06 16.65 -5.59
C VAL A 35 -4.55 15.20 -5.72
N VAL A 36 -5.84 15.00 -5.93
CA VAL A 36 -6.44 13.67 -6.09
C VAL A 36 -6.43 13.30 -7.57
N HIS A 37 -5.71 12.23 -7.91
CA HIS A 37 -5.76 11.59 -9.23
C HIS A 37 -7.03 10.74 -9.31
N VAL A 38 -8.13 11.32 -9.79
CA VAL A 38 -9.38 10.56 -10.04
C VAL A 38 -9.10 9.39 -10.97
N THR A 39 -8.34 9.65 -12.03
CA THR A 39 -7.67 8.66 -12.86
C THR A 39 -6.19 9.04 -12.93
N PRO A 40 -5.29 8.22 -13.52
CA PRO A 40 -3.89 8.60 -13.68
C PRO A 40 -3.67 9.97 -14.32
N SER A 41 -4.48 10.31 -15.33
CA SER A 41 -4.35 11.53 -16.15
C SER A 41 -5.26 12.67 -15.70
N ARG A 42 -6.33 12.37 -14.93
CA ARG A 42 -7.30 13.38 -14.47
C ARG A 42 -7.11 13.65 -12.99
N THR A 43 -6.80 14.90 -12.66
CA THR A 43 -6.65 15.35 -11.27
C THR A 43 -7.76 16.32 -10.85
N VAL A 44 -8.03 16.34 -9.54
CA VAL A 44 -8.88 17.31 -8.87
C VAL A 44 -8.15 17.78 -7.62
N ARG A 45 -8.19 19.08 -7.32
CA ARG A 45 -7.69 19.60 -6.04
C ARG A 45 -8.81 19.62 -5.02
N GLY A 46 -8.54 19.12 -3.82
CA GLY A 46 -9.48 19.13 -2.71
C GLY A 46 -9.31 17.93 -1.81
N ASP A 47 -10.44 17.44 -1.31
CA ASP A 47 -10.50 16.40 -0.32
C ASP A 47 -10.90 15.07 -0.95
N LEU A 48 -10.54 13.98 -0.27
CA LEU A 48 -11.08 12.64 -0.51
C LEU A 48 -11.58 12.09 0.82
N TRP A 49 -12.84 11.66 0.84
CA TRP A 49 -13.46 11.06 2.02
C TRP A 49 -13.80 9.60 1.77
N VAL A 50 -13.66 8.79 2.81
CA VAL A 50 -13.93 7.36 2.82
C VAL A 50 -14.86 7.04 3.97
N SER A 51 -15.87 6.23 3.69
CA SER A 51 -16.73 5.59 4.68
C SER A 51 -17.10 4.18 4.24
N ASP A 52 -17.18 3.25 5.18
CA ASP A 52 -17.54 1.85 4.95
C ASP A 52 -16.78 1.19 3.78
N GLY A 53 -15.46 1.43 3.71
CA GLY A 53 -14.62 0.85 2.67
C GLY A 53 -14.71 1.53 1.29
N ARG A 54 -15.53 2.57 1.14
CA ARG A 54 -15.83 3.23 -0.14
C ARG A 54 -15.51 4.70 -0.12
N ILE A 55 -15.18 5.23 -1.29
CA ILE A 55 -15.02 6.66 -1.50
C ILE A 55 -16.42 7.29 -1.48
N THR A 56 -16.61 8.33 -0.67
CA THR A 56 -17.90 9.04 -0.57
C THR A 56 -17.82 10.45 -1.16
N HIS A 57 -16.62 11.03 -1.25
CA HIS A 57 -16.41 12.36 -1.81
C HIS A 57 -15.02 12.49 -2.44
N VAL A 58 -14.96 13.19 -3.58
CA VAL A 58 -13.71 13.68 -4.19
C VAL A 58 -13.95 15.07 -4.76
N GLY A 59 -13.23 16.07 -4.24
CA GLY A 59 -13.33 17.45 -4.72
C GLY A 59 -13.28 18.48 -3.61
N PRO A 60 -13.67 19.74 -3.87
CA PRO A 60 -13.62 20.81 -2.88
C PRO A 60 -14.36 20.46 -1.59
N SER A 61 -13.88 20.95 -0.44
CA SER A 61 -14.38 20.60 0.91
C SER A 61 -15.86 20.93 1.18
N ALA A 62 -16.50 21.73 0.34
CA ALA A 62 -17.90 22.16 0.49
C ALA A 62 -18.94 21.13 0.00
N GLY A 63 -18.55 19.89 -0.31
CA GLY A 63 -19.35 18.93 -1.09
C GLY A 63 -20.27 17.97 -0.33
N GLY A 64 -20.29 17.94 1.01
CA GLY A 64 -21.15 17.02 1.76
C GLY A 64 -20.77 16.86 3.25
N PRO A 65 -21.42 15.93 3.98
CA PRO A 65 -21.08 15.68 5.38
C PRO A 65 -19.75 14.93 5.48
N ARG A 66 -18.71 15.65 5.93
CA ARG A 66 -17.42 15.08 6.29
C ARG A 66 -17.62 14.05 7.42
N PRO A 67 -17.01 12.86 7.35
CA PRO A 67 -17.03 11.91 8.46
C PRO A 67 -16.51 12.55 9.75
N ALA A 68 -17.29 12.45 10.83
CA ALA A 68 -17.09 13.25 12.06
C ALA A 68 -15.82 12.90 12.84
N ASP A 69 -15.35 11.65 12.74
CA ASP A 69 -14.23 11.10 13.54
C ASP A 69 -13.03 10.63 12.69
N ALA A 70 -12.97 11.01 11.41
CA ALA A 70 -11.91 10.56 10.53
C ALA A 70 -10.54 11.16 10.89
N GLU A 71 -9.53 10.31 11.00
CA GLU A 71 -8.13 10.73 11.22
C GLU A 71 -7.66 11.56 9.99
N PRO A 72 -7.33 12.85 10.16
CA PRO A 72 -6.88 13.67 9.04
C PRO A 72 -5.49 13.22 8.59
N VAL A 73 -5.30 13.06 7.28
CA VAL A 73 -3.96 12.93 6.69
C VAL A 73 -3.50 14.34 6.28
N PRO A 74 -2.63 15.02 7.05
CA PRO A 74 -2.22 16.39 6.75
C PRO A 74 -1.32 16.41 5.51
N VAL A 75 -1.71 17.17 4.48
CA VAL A 75 -1.00 17.14 3.20
C VAL A 75 -0.93 18.50 2.52
N GLY A 76 0.04 19.33 2.90
CA GLY A 76 0.42 20.48 2.07
C GLY A 76 1.01 20.00 0.74
N GLY A 77 0.19 19.83 -0.29
CA GLY A 77 0.63 19.48 -1.64
C GLY A 77 0.96 18.00 -1.90
N ALA A 78 0.39 17.07 -1.13
CA ALA A 78 0.50 15.64 -1.45
C ALA A 78 -0.41 15.22 -2.61
N SER A 79 -0.10 14.07 -3.19
CA SER A 79 -0.93 13.44 -4.21
C SER A 79 -1.65 12.22 -3.64
N VAL A 80 -2.95 12.13 -3.86
CA VAL A 80 -3.70 10.88 -3.67
C VAL A 80 -3.76 10.17 -5.00
N VAL A 81 -3.19 8.96 -5.06
CA VAL A 81 -3.02 8.21 -6.31
C VAL A 81 -3.77 6.89 -6.25
N PRO A 82 -4.53 6.53 -7.31
CA PRO A 82 -5.17 5.24 -7.37
C PRO A 82 -4.10 4.17 -7.44
N LEU A 83 -4.25 3.13 -6.62
CA LEU A 83 -3.40 1.96 -6.75
C LEU A 83 -4.01 1.09 -7.83
N PHE A 84 -3.31 0.85 -8.92
CA PHE A 84 -3.66 -0.22 -9.88
C PHE A 84 -2.41 -0.60 -10.65
N VAL A 85 -2.52 -1.69 -11.42
CA VAL A 85 -1.49 -2.10 -12.37
C VAL A 85 -2.14 -2.08 -13.76
N ASP A 86 -1.53 -1.39 -14.73
CA ASP A 86 -2.13 -1.21 -16.06
C ASP A 86 -2.51 -2.55 -16.72
N SER A 87 -1.69 -3.59 -16.55
CA SER A 87 -2.00 -4.93 -17.07
C SER A 87 -3.18 -5.59 -16.35
N ALA A 88 -3.41 -5.30 -15.07
CA ALA A 88 -4.57 -5.79 -14.32
C ALA A 88 -5.86 -5.11 -14.79
N VAL A 89 -5.83 -3.78 -15.00
CA VAL A 89 -6.98 -3.04 -15.53
C VAL A 89 -7.37 -3.55 -16.91
N ARG A 90 -6.38 -3.83 -17.77
CA ARG A 90 -6.63 -4.39 -19.11
C ARG A 90 -7.20 -5.81 -19.07
N ALA A 91 -6.88 -6.59 -18.04
CA ALA A 91 -7.41 -7.93 -17.87
C ALA A 91 -8.91 -7.93 -17.48
N LEU A 92 -9.42 -6.84 -16.92
CA LEU A 92 -10.84 -6.72 -16.57
C LEU A 92 -11.74 -6.44 -17.79
N PRO A 93 -13.02 -6.88 -17.74
CA PRO A 93 -14.05 -6.44 -18.67
C PRO A 93 -14.20 -4.91 -18.69
N ASP A 94 -14.56 -4.33 -19.84
CA ASP A 94 -14.63 -2.86 -20.02
C ASP A 94 -15.46 -2.16 -18.95
N GLY A 95 -16.64 -2.69 -18.61
CA GLY A 95 -17.53 -2.14 -17.58
C GLY A 95 -17.07 -2.32 -16.13
N ARG A 96 -15.86 -2.83 -15.90
CA ARG A 96 -15.25 -2.97 -14.57
C ARG A 96 -13.91 -2.26 -14.45
N ARG A 97 -13.44 -1.56 -15.49
CA ARG A 97 -12.11 -0.93 -15.47
C ARG A 97 -12.05 0.33 -14.61
N ASP A 98 -13.17 1.02 -14.50
CA ASP A 98 -13.36 2.23 -13.70
C ASP A 98 -13.39 1.97 -12.19
N THR A 99 -13.47 0.71 -11.73
CA THR A 99 -13.46 0.37 -10.29
C THR A 99 -12.18 0.78 -9.57
N PHE A 100 -11.12 1.09 -10.31
CA PHE A 100 -9.85 1.60 -9.78
C PHE A 100 -9.79 3.12 -9.68
N ASP A 101 -10.75 3.82 -10.29
CA ASP A 101 -10.79 5.28 -10.25
C ASP A 101 -11.17 5.77 -8.84
N LEU A 102 -10.60 6.91 -8.45
CA LEU A 102 -10.96 7.56 -7.19
C LEU A 102 -12.24 8.36 -7.39
N ALA A 103 -13.36 7.66 -7.41
CA ALA A 103 -14.69 8.19 -7.62
C ALA A 103 -15.66 7.73 -6.52
N PRO A 104 -16.65 8.56 -6.14
CA PRO A 104 -17.67 8.16 -5.18
C PRO A 104 -18.35 6.84 -5.57
N GLY A 105 -18.52 5.96 -4.58
CA GLY A 105 -19.06 4.61 -4.75
C GLY A 105 -18.00 3.54 -5.00
N ASN A 106 -16.81 3.88 -5.51
CA ASN A 106 -15.74 2.91 -5.73
C ASN A 106 -15.07 2.48 -4.41
N PRO A 107 -14.44 1.29 -4.39
CA PRO A 107 -13.61 0.88 -3.26
C PRO A 107 -12.51 1.91 -2.96
N ALA A 108 -12.32 2.25 -1.70
CA ALA A 108 -11.26 3.16 -1.28
C ALA A 108 -9.91 2.45 -1.32
N THR A 109 -9.25 2.49 -2.49
CA THR A 109 -7.94 1.87 -2.69
C THR A 109 -6.95 2.83 -3.36
N PHE A 110 -6.08 3.43 -2.57
CA PHE A 110 -5.17 4.49 -3.00
C PHE A 110 -3.93 4.58 -2.11
N ALA A 111 -2.91 5.28 -2.59
CA ALA A 111 -1.80 5.76 -1.78
C ALA A 111 -1.85 7.28 -1.63
N VAL A 112 -1.43 7.78 -0.48
CA VAL A 112 -1.17 9.19 -0.23
C VAL A 112 0.34 9.39 -0.24
N VAL A 113 0.84 10.14 -1.22
CA VAL A 113 2.28 10.32 -1.46
C VAL A 113 2.64 11.79 -1.24
N GLY A 114 3.64 12.04 -0.40
CA GLY A 114 4.17 13.37 -0.14
C GLY A 114 4.70 14.02 -1.42
N GLY A 115 4.16 15.19 -1.76
CA GLY A 115 4.50 15.92 -2.97
C GLY A 115 3.74 15.51 -4.25
N PRO A 116 4.08 16.13 -5.39
CA PRO A 116 3.40 15.89 -6.66
C PRO A 116 3.78 14.54 -7.27
N VAL A 117 2.80 13.85 -7.86
CA VAL A 117 2.99 12.60 -8.61
C VAL A 117 2.51 12.79 -10.05
N GLY A 118 3.35 12.47 -11.03
CA GLY A 118 2.96 12.51 -12.44
C GLY A 118 2.33 11.20 -12.92
N GLU A 119 1.46 11.28 -13.93
CA GLU A 119 0.78 10.12 -14.55
C GLU A 119 1.75 8.98 -14.90
N GLY A 120 2.91 9.31 -15.50
CA GLY A 120 3.88 8.29 -15.92
C GLY A 120 4.46 7.47 -14.76
N ARG A 121 4.47 8.00 -13.53
CA ARG A 121 4.87 7.24 -12.33
C ARG A 121 3.76 6.29 -11.88
N ILE A 122 2.50 6.73 -11.98
CA ILE A 122 1.33 5.92 -11.66
C ILE A 122 1.23 4.72 -12.61
N ARG A 123 1.42 4.95 -13.93
CA ARG A 123 1.26 3.90 -14.95
C ARG A 123 2.41 2.90 -15.07
N ARG A 124 3.66 3.33 -14.92
CA ARG A 124 4.83 2.45 -15.14
C ARG A 124 5.04 1.47 -13.99
N MET A 125 5.04 1.98 -12.76
CA MET A 125 5.07 1.24 -11.50
C MET A 125 5.18 2.28 -10.39
N LEU A 126 4.17 2.37 -9.52
CA LEU A 126 4.27 3.23 -8.35
C LEU A 126 5.18 2.56 -7.33
N VAL A 127 6.45 3.01 -7.30
CA VAL A 127 7.41 2.69 -6.23
C VAL A 127 7.59 3.91 -5.36
N VAL A 128 7.43 3.77 -4.04
CA VAL A 128 7.48 4.89 -3.09
C VAL A 128 8.42 4.57 -1.94
N GLN A 129 9.29 5.52 -1.59
CA GLN A 129 10.14 5.41 -0.40
C GLN A 129 9.29 5.63 0.87
N PRO A 130 9.58 4.96 1.99
CA PRO A 130 8.84 5.11 3.25
C PRO A 130 8.64 6.57 3.67
N ARG A 131 9.68 7.39 3.53
CA ARG A 131 9.64 8.83 3.87
C ARG A 131 8.60 9.64 3.06
N ASP A 132 8.31 9.18 1.84
CA ASP A 132 7.41 9.87 0.90
C ASP A 132 6.01 9.24 0.92
N LEU A 133 5.80 8.13 1.63
CA LEU A 133 4.52 7.40 1.67
C LEU A 133 3.76 7.73 2.96
N LEU A 134 2.72 8.56 2.85
CA LEU A 134 1.95 9.01 4.02
C LEU A 134 0.89 8.00 4.43
N ALA A 135 0.23 7.37 3.47
CA ALA A 135 -0.70 6.28 3.72
C ALA A 135 -0.85 5.36 2.51
N VAL A 136 -1.23 4.10 2.76
CA VAL A 136 -1.80 3.18 1.78
C VAL A 136 -3.11 2.70 2.34
N VAL A 137 -4.16 2.82 1.53
CA VAL A 137 -5.51 2.38 1.86
C VAL A 137 -5.92 1.32 0.86
N VAL A 138 -6.45 0.21 1.33
CA VAL A 138 -6.97 -0.90 0.51
C VAL A 138 -8.36 -1.25 1.03
N SER A 139 -9.37 -1.09 0.18
CA SER A 139 -10.79 -1.31 0.56
C SER A 139 -11.16 -0.57 1.86
N GLY A 140 -10.69 0.67 2.00
CA GLY A 140 -10.84 1.53 3.19
C GLY A 140 -10.04 1.14 4.43
N CYS A 141 -9.26 0.07 4.38
CA CYS A 141 -8.36 -0.31 5.47
C CYS A 141 -6.99 0.33 5.25
N VAL A 142 -6.46 0.99 6.28
CA VAL A 142 -5.09 1.51 6.26
C VAL A 142 -4.10 0.34 6.35
N GLU A 143 -3.31 0.12 5.30
CA GLU A 143 -2.27 -0.92 5.25
C GLU A 143 -0.88 -0.36 5.56
N VAL A 144 -0.63 0.91 5.21
CA VAL A 144 0.62 1.62 5.51
C VAL A 144 0.27 3.00 6.04
N TRP A 145 1.03 3.48 7.02
CA TRP A 145 0.85 4.82 7.55
C TRP A 145 2.17 5.42 8.01
N ARG A 146 2.50 6.58 7.41
CA ARG A 146 3.77 7.30 7.54
C ARG A 146 4.98 6.40 7.26
N GLY A 147 4.92 5.67 6.16
CA GLY A 147 5.97 4.80 5.69
C GLY A 147 6.06 3.45 6.39
N GLU A 148 5.31 3.24 7.47
CA GLU A 148 5.36 2.03 8.29
C GLU A 148 4.14 1.13 8.06
N PRO A 149 4.30 -0.20 8.06
CA PRO A 149 3.17 -1.11 7.95
C PRO A 149 2.20 -0.94 9.13
N ALA A 150 0.90 -0.91 8.84
CA ALA A 150 -0.14 -0.81 9.87
C ALA A 150 -0.27 -2.09 10.71
N ARG A 151 0.21 -3.22 10.19
CA ARG A 151 0.20 -4.54 10.84
C ARG A 151 1.47 -5.32 10.51
N PRO A 152 1.94 -6.22 11.38
CA PRO A 152 3.06 -7.10 11.06
C PRO A 152 2.80 -7.95 9.81
N SER A 153 3.84 -8.26 9.04
CA SER A 153 3.79 -9.33 8.04
C SER A 153 3.83 -10.68 8.78
N ALA A 154 2.68 -11.14 9.28
CA ALA A 154 2.58 -12.34 10.12
C ALA A 154 2.16 -13.59 9.33
N GLY A 155 2.31 -13.56 8.01
CA GLY A 155 1.67 -14.52 7.11
C GLY A 155 0.22 -14.16 6.81
N VAL A 156 -0.33 -14.80 5.78
CA VAL A 156 -1.73 -14.66 5.37
C VAL A 156 -2.56 -15.77 6.00
N SER A 157 -3.89 -15.62 6.05
CA SER A 157 -4.77 -16.71 6.53
C SER A 157 -4.55 -17.99 5.72
N GLU A 158 -4.90 -19.18 6.22
CA GLU A 158 -4.74 -20.42 5.43
C GLU A 158 -5.48 -20.34 4.08
N ALA A 159 -6.69 -19.77 4.08
CA ALA A 159 -7.49 -19.58 2.87
C ALA A 159 -6.81 -18.64 1.85
N ASP A 160 -6.19 -17.56 2.32
CA ASP A 160 -5.37 -16.67 1.49
C ASP A 160 -4.07 -17.35 1.08
N GLY A 161 -3.49 -18.19 1.94
CA GLY A 161 -2.25 -18.91 1.68
C GLY A 161 -2.38 -19.82 0.47
N VAL A 162 -3.51 -20.51 0.33
CA VAL A 162 -3.83 -21.30 -0.87
C VAL A 162 -3.83 -20.44 -2.13
N ARG A 163 -4.32 -19.19 -2.05
CA ARG A 163 -4.39 -18.28 -3.21
C ARG A 163 -3.04 -17.68 -3.56
N TRP A 164 -2.25 -17.28 -2.56
CA TRP A 164 -1.06 -16.44 -2.73
C TRP A 164 0.26 -17.22 -2.67
N HIS A 165 0.42 -18.21 -1.79
CA HIS A 165 1.73 -18.84 -1.57
C HIS A 165 2.22 -19.65 -2.76
N GLY A 166 3.54 -19.67 -2.97
CA GLY A 166 4.21 -20.45 -4.02
C GLY A 166 4.78 -19.60 -5.13
N ALA A 167 5.13 -20.25 -6.24
CA ALA A 167 5.75 -19.60 -7.39
C ALA A 167 4.74 -18.85 -8.26
N TRP A 168 5.19 -17.73 -8.80
CA TRP A 168 4.51 -16.82 -9.71
C TRP A 168 5.52 -16.43 -10.80
N HIS A 169 5.29 -16.88 -12.02
CA HIS A 169 6.26 -16.80 -13.11
C HIS A 169 5.71 -16.01 -14.31
N ASP A 170 6.55 -15.14 -14.88
CA ASP A 170 6.31 -14.44 -16.12
C ASP A 170 7.29 -15.01 -17.16
N ALA A 171 6.77 -15.91 -18.00
CA ALA A 171 7.56 -16.67 -18.98
C ALA A 171 8.20 -15.78 -20.05
N ASP A 172 7.57 -14.66 -20.39
CA ASP A 172 8.04 -13.76 -21.44
C ASP A 172 9.24 -12.91 -20.96
N ARG A 173 9.42 -12.79 -19.64
CA ARG A 173 10.40 -11.87 -19.04
C ARG A 173 11.39 -12.53 -18.08
N ASP A 174 11.39 -13.86 -18.03
CA ASP A 174 12.29 -14.67 -17.19
C ASP A 174 12.35 -14.14 -15.74
N MET A 175 11.17 -14.01 -15.13
CA MET A 175 11.02 -13.56 -13.75
C MET A 175 10.13 -14.54 -12.99
N THR A 176 10.59 -14.97 -11.81
CA THR A 176 9.83 -15.80 -10.88
C THR A 176 9.83 -15.18 -9.50
N GLN A 177 8.65 -14.87 -8.99
CA GLN A 177 8.43 -14.48 -7.60
C GLN A 177 7.94 -15.68 -6.80
N TYR A 178 8.46 -15.86 -5.60
CA TYR A 178 7.98 -16.82 -4.62
C TYR A 178 7.37 -16.08 -3.45
N LEU A 179 6.09 -16.31 -3.20
CA LEU A 179 5.40 -15.82 -2.01
C LEU A 179 5.44 -16.91 -0.93
N LEU A 180 6.19 -16.65 0.13
CA LEU A 180 6.46 -17.63 1.19
C LEU A 180 5.45 -17.50 2.33
N PRO A 181 5.21 -18.59 3.09
CA PRO A 181 4.56 -18.51 4.40
C PRO A 181 5.26 -17.50 5.30
N GLY A 182 4.50 -16.82 6.17
CA GLY A 182 5.04 -15.78 7.05
C GLY A 182 5.19 -14.40 6.40
N GLY A 183 4.68 -14.20 5.18
CA GLY A 183 4.60 -12.88 4.56
C GLY A 183 5.93 -12.39 3.98
N ARG A 184 6.83 -13.30 3.59
CA ARG A 184 8.11 -12.98 2.94
C ARG A 184 8.07 -13.35 1.45
N TYR A 185 8.72 -12.56 0.60
CA TYR A 185 8.91 -12.93 -0.80
C TYR A 185 10.38 -12.96 -1.19
N THR A 186 10.67 -13.71 -2.24
CA THR A 186 11.91 -13.62 -3.03
C THR A 186 11.57 -13.59 -4.51
N GLU A 187 12.36 -12.85 -5.29
CA GLU A 187 12.26 -12.75 -6.74
C GLU A 187 13.56 -13.21 -7.39
N THR A 188 13.44 -14.13 -8.33
CA THR A 188 14.49 -14.46 -9.30
C THR A 188 14.22 -13.70 -10.59
N ARG A 189 15.21 -12.98 -11.11
CA ARG A 189 15.09 -12.26 -12.40
C ARG A 189 16.31 -12.53 -13.26
N SER A 190 16.08 -12.95 -14.51
CA SER A 190 17.15 -13.17 -15.50
C SER A 190 18.26 -14.09 -14.97
N GLY A 191 17.87 -15.20 -14.35
CA GLY A 191 18.78 -16.17 -13.74
C GLY A 191 19.48 -15.72 -12.44
N ARG A 192 19.26 -14.50 -11.95
CA ARG A 192 19.78 -14.06 -10.65
C ARG A 192 18.77 -14.42 -9.54
N PRO A 193 19.07 -15.40 -8.67
CA PRO A 193 18.24 -15.69 -7.50
C PRO A 193 18.33 -14.53 -6.49
N ASP A 194 17.29 -14.36 -5.69
CA ASP A 194 17.17 -13.32 -4.66
C ASP A 194 17.55 -11.92 -5.21
N ALA A 195 17.13 -11.64 -6.45
CA ALA A 195 17.31 -10.34 -7.08
C ALA A 195 16.58 -9.25 -6.28
N TRP A 196 15.43 -9.60 -5.70
CA TRP A 196 14.67 -8.80 -4.76
C TRP A 196 14.09 -9.68 -3.67
N THR A 197 14.09 -9.20 -2.43
CA THR A 197 13.50 -9.88 -1.28
C THR A 197 12.79 -8.86 -0.41
N GLY A 198 11.80 -9.31 0.34
CA GLY A 198 11.11 -8.41 1.25
C GLY A 198 9.94 -9.05 1.96
N SER A 199 9.08 -8.19 2.47
CA SER A 199 7.83 -8.55 3.13
C SER A 199 6.64 -8.17 2.26
N TYR A 200 5.53 -8.90 2.40
CA TYR A 200 4.29 -8.59 1.72
C TYR A 200 3.07 -8.72 2.63
N TRP A 201 2.03 -7.99 2.26
CA TRP A 201 0.71 -7.98 2.87
C TRP A 201 -0.33 -8.15 1.79
N VAL A 202 -1.35 -8.96 2.05
CA VAL A 202 -2.50 -9.09 1.16
C VAL A 202 -3.78 -8.63 1.83
N ARG A 203 -4.68 -8.06 1.05
CA ARG A 203 -6.07 -7.78 1.41
C ARG A 203 -6.91 -7.87 0.15
N ASP A 204 -7.98 -8.64 0.21
CA ASP A 204 -8.78 -8.97 -0.97
C ASP A 204 -7.86 -9.48 -2.10
N ASP A 205 -7.98 -8.90 -3.29
CA ASP A 205 -7.13 -9.21 -4.43
C ASP A 205 -5.89 -8.29 -4.54
N ARG A 206 -5.55 -7.55 -3.48
CA ARG A 206 -4.37 -6.67 -3.46
C ARG A 206 -3.21 -7.28 -2.72
N ILE A 207 -2.02 -6.98 -3.23
CA ILE A 207 -0.76 -7.23 -2.54
C ILE A 207 0.06 -5.94 -2.46
N THR A 208 0.60 -5.67 -1.28
CA THR A 208 1.51 -4.58 -0.99
C THR A 208 2.84 -5.17 -0.54
N TYR A 209 3.94 -4.67 -1.07
CA TYR A 209 5.30 -5.13 -0.79
C TYR A 209 6.10 -4.03 -0.09
N LEU A 210 6.92 -4.43 0.87
CA LEU A 210 8.04 -3.64 1.38
C LEU A 210 9.31 -4.43 1.09
N ASP A 211 10.10 -3.94 0.14
CA ASP A 211 11.37 -4.54 -0.23
C ASP A 211 12.42 -4.31 0.88
N ASP A 212 13.32 -5.27 1.08
CA ASP A 212 14.39 -5.17 2.09
C ASP A 212 15.37 -4.03 1.78
N THR A 213 15.41 -3.54 0.52
CA THR A 213 16.16 -2.33 0.14
C THR A 213 15.43 -1.02 0.49
N GLY A 214 14.20 -1.11 1.00
CA GLY A 214 13.48 0.01 1.62
C GLY A 214 12.53 0.76 0.70
N PHE A 215 11.85 0.08 -0.24
CA PHE A 215 10.79 0.70 -1.05
C PHE A 215 9.47 -0.07 -1.00
N TRP A 216 8.37 0.67 -1.14
CA TRP A 216 7.03 0.13 -1.26
C TRP A 216 6.65 -0.08 -2.72
N ALA A 217 6.01 -1.21 -3.00
CA ALA A 217 5.46 -1.52 -4.31
C ALA A 217 4.12 -2.26 -4.19
N PHE A 218 3.36 -2.34 -5.29
CA PHE A 218 1.96 -2.76 -5.25
C PHE A 218 1.63 -3.72 -6.40
N GLY A 219 0.69 -4.62 -6.16
CA GLY A 219 0.19 -5.58 -7.15
C GLY A 219 -1.31 -5.82 -7.02
N GLN A 220 -1.85 -6.54 -8.00
CA GLN A 220 -3.25 -6.90 -8.11
C GLN A 220 -3.37 -8.32 -8.64
N LEU A 221 -4.16 -9.15 -7.96
CA LEU A 221 -4.61 -10.44 -8.46
C LEU A 221 -5.87 -10.21 -9.31
N VAL A 222 -5.91 -10.78 -10.51
CA VAL A 222 -7.09 -10.79 -11.38
C VAL A 222 -7.25 -12.18 -11.93
N ASP A 223 -8.37 -12.85 -11.62
CA ASP A 223 -8.71 -14.18 -12.14
C ASP A 223 -7.56 -15.20 -12.03
N GLY A 224 -6.88 -15.23 -10.88
CA GLY A 224 -5.76 -16.14 -10.61
C GLY A 224 -4.41 -15.74 -11.23
N VAL A 225 -4.31 -14.54 -11.79
CA VAL A 225 -3.09 -13.96 -12.37
C VAL A 225 -2.61 -12.81 -11.51
N LEU A 226 -1.33 -12.83 -11.12
CA LEU A 226 -0.72 -11.75 -10.35
C LEU A 226 -0.10 -10.71 -11.28
N HIS A 227 -0.62 -9.49 -11.22
CA HIS A 227 -0.10 -8.34 -11.95
C HIS A 227 0.70 -7.44 -11.01
N HIS A 228 1.98 -7.23 -11.31
CA HIS A 228 2.87 -6.42 -10.48
C HIS A 228 4.03 -5.89 -11.32
N ALA A 229 4.44 -4.63 -11.14
CA ALA A 229 5.61 -4.04 -11.81
C ALA A 229 5.63 -4.21 -13.35
N GLY A 230 4.44 -4.24 -13.96
CA GLY A 230 4.24 -4.51 -15.38
C GLY A 230 4.36 -5.98 -15.79
N PHE A 231 4.75 -6.89 -14.90
CA PHE A 231 4.76 -8.35 -15.10
C PHE A 231 3.35 -8.92 -15.01
N VAL A 232 3.15 -10.04 -15.70
CA VAL A 232 1.90 -10.81 -15.71
C VAL A 232 2.24 -12.24 -15.28
N LEU A 233 2.14 -12.48 -13.99
CA LEU A 233 2.68 -13.67 -13.35
C LEU A 233 1.59 -14.75 -13.20
N ARG A 234 1.94 -15.97 -13.57
CA ARG A 234 1.07 -17.16 -13.48
C ARG A 234 1.68 -18.19 -12.55
N ARG A 235 0.85 -19.08 -12.02
CA ARG A 235 1.36 -20.31 -11.41
C ARG A 235 2.10 -21.11 -12.49
N PRO A 236 3.35 -21.54 -12.26
CA PRO A 236 4.03 -22.45 -13.17
C PRO A 236 3.18 -23.72 -13.37
N PRO A 237 3.25 -24.36 -14.55
CA PRO A 237 2.71 -25.69 -14.71
C PRO A 237 3.33 -26.61 -13.64
N LEU A 238 2.50 -27.49 -13.06
CA LEU A 238 2.96 -28.57 -12.19
C LEU A 238 3.88 -29.53 -12.96
#